data_AF-A0AAN0M445-F1
#
_entry.id   AF-A0AAN0M445-F1
#
_cell.length_a   1.000
_cell.length_b   1.000
_cell.length_c   1.000
_cell.angle_alpha   90.00
_cell.angle_beta   90.00
_cell.angle_gamma   90.00
#
_symmetry.space_group_name_H-M   'P 1'
#
loop_
_entity.id
_entity.type
_entity.pdbx_description
1 polymer ?
#
loop_
_entity_poly.entity_id
_entity_poly.type
_entity_poly.pdbx_seq_one_letter_code
_entity_poly.pdbx_strand_id
1 'polypeptide(L)'
;MQTATKTCLLFISAIGLAGCDGPAEPFAFATTFDDFDSYGALAAFPDALLDANGNPIATDDIGQPDNFAAAEAAAPTGKTSYTGAILTETISTGSDDPSRLLVGQLQLDVAFSTDTITGYAGNFIYEDNEALDGTLIGNGGFVRVSEQDPDDADVFSPHFTDMTLTGALSGPNGEAYNANIALTGYFLADGAVADSPVDSIAGIADVDFGSTGPEFDLGVFAVTD
;
A
#
# COMPACT_ATOMS: atom_id res chain seq x y z
N MET A 1 -6.42 -64.14 38.95
CA MET A 1 -7.66 -63.47 39.39
C MET A 1 -7.37 -61.99 39.47
N GLN A 2 -8.05 -61.20 38.64
CA GLN A 2 -7.91 -59.75 38.50
C GLN A 2 -8.66 -59.03 39.63
N THR A 3 -8.04 -58.04 40.24
CA THR A 3 -8.69 -57.05 41.11
C THR A 3 -9.04 -55.81 40.28
N ALA A 4 -10.34 -55.54 40.15
CA ALA A 4 -10.86 -54.33 39.55
C ALA A 4 -10.78 -53.19 40.56
N THR A 5 -10.11 -52.10 40.18
CA THR A 5 -10.28 -50.79 40.83
C THR A 5 -11.00 -49.89 39.84
N LYS A 6 -12.20 -49.44 40.21
CA LYS A 6 -13.01 -48.52 39.40
C LYS A 6 -12.42 -47.11 39.51
N THR A 7 -11.81 -46.62 38.45
CA THR A 7 -11.48 -45.20 38.29
C THR A 7 -12.58 -44.56 37.47
N CYS A 8 -13.44 -43.78 38.13
CA CYS A 8 -14.39 -42.91 37.45
C CYS A 8 -13.60 -41.78 36.77
N LEU A 9 -13.39 -41.89 35.45
CA LEU A 9 -12.91 -40.78 34.64
C LEU A 9 -14.02 -39.73 34.59
N LEU A 10 -13.79 -38.61 35.26
CA LEU A 10 -14.60 -37.42 35.15
C LEU A 10 -14.39 -36.84 33.75
N PHE A 11 -15.33 -37.09 32.83
CA PHE A 11 -15.41 -36.40 31.55
C PHE A 11 -15.81 -34.94 31.83
N ILE A 12 -14.84 -34.09 32.12
CA ILE A 12 -15.02 -32.64 31.95
C ILE A 12 -14.99 -32.40 30.45
N SER A 13 -16.19 -32.23 29.92
CA SER A 13 -16.49 -31.73 28.59
C SER A 13 -15.55 -30.57 28.23
N ALA A 14 -14.71 -30.79 27.20
CA ALA A 14 -14.04 -29.74 26.46
C ALA A 14 -15.12 -28.89 25.78
N ILE A 15 -15.58 -27.85 26.48
CA ILE A 15 -16.41 -26.80 25.92
C ILE A 15 -15.50 -25.58 25.79
N GLY A 16 -15.24 -25.20 24.54
CA GLY A 16 -14.83 -23.84 24.20
C GLY A 16 -13.33 -23.56 24.18
N LEU A 17 -12.54 -24.36 23.45
CA LEU A 17 -11.44 -23.74 22.69
C LEU A 17 -12.10 -23.20 21.41
N ALA A 18 -12.63 -21.98 21.47
CA ALA A 18 -12.78 -21.19 20.26
C ALA A 18 -11.39 -21.16 19.62
N GLY A 19 -11.32 -21.53 18.33
CA GLY A 19 -10.07 -21.54 17.59
C GLY A 19 -9.38 -20.21 17.81
N CYS A 20 -8.25 -20.26 18.50
CA CYS A 20 -7.20 -19.31 18.23
C CYS A 20 -6.89 -19.57 16.76
N ASP A 21 -7.40 -18.71 15.87
CA ASP A 21 -6.81 -18.55 14.55
C ASP A 21 -5.30 -18.59 14.80
N GLY A 22 -4.61 -19.47 14.09
CA GLY A 22 -3.15 -19.42 14.06
C GLY A 22 -2.72 -18.00 13.69
N PRO A 23 -1.45 -17.63 13.89
CA PRO A 23 -0.96 -16.38 13.32
C PRO A 23 -1.45 -16.30 11.87
N ALA A 24 -2.20 -15.23 11.56
CA ALA A 24 -2.74 -15.03 10.22
C ALA A 24 -1.63 -15.33 9.23
N GLU A 25 -1.91 -16.19 8.24
CA GLU A 25 -0.94 -16.49 7.18
C GLU A 25 -0.36 -15.15 6.70
N PRO A 26 0.98 -15.01 6.60
CA PRO A 26 1.58 -13.78 6.11
C PRO A 26 0.90 -13.45 4.78
N PHE A 27 0.43 -12.22 4.64
CA PHE A 27 -0.12 -11.76 3.37
C PHE A 27 0.94 -12.01 2.29
N ALA A 28 0.70 -13.00 1.44
CA ALA A 28 1.56 -13.35 0.34
C ALA A 28 1.07 -12.56 -0.87
N PHE A 29 1.81 -11.53 -1.25
CA PHE A 29 1.59 -10.87 -2.52
C PHE A 29 1.59 -11.91 -3.64
N ALA A 30 0.58 -11.88 -4.51
CA ALA A 30 0.76 -12.43 -5.84
C ALA A 30 1.81 -11.54 -6.51
N THR A 31 3.02 -12.06 -6.72
CA THR A 31 4.11 -11.30 -7.33
C THR A 31 3.67 -10.88 -8.73
N THR A 32 3.48 -9.57 -8.92
CA THR A 32 3.13 -9.02 -10.24
C THR A 32 4.38 -8.68 -11.05
N PHE A 33 5.54 -8.60 -10.39
CA PHE A 33 6.84 -8.25 -10.97
C PHE A 33 7.89 -9.25 -10.49
N ASP A 34 8.61 -9.86 -11.43
CA ASP A 34 9.65 -10.86 -11.16
C ASP A 34 11.07 -10.25 -11.23
N ASP A 35 11.23 -9.07 -11.84
CA ASP A 35 12.51 -8.35 -12.00
C ASP A 35 12.30 -6.84 -12.22
N PHE A 36 13.39 -6.05 -12.14
CA PHE A 36 13.33 -4.61 -12.35
C PHE A 36 13.01 -4.23 -13.81
N ASP A 37 13.35 -5.05 -14.81
CA ASP A 37 13.01 -4.74 -16.20
C ASP A 37 11.49 -4.87 -16.47
N SER A 38 10.82 -5.80 -15.77
CA SER A 38 9.37 -5.96 -15.74
C SER A 38 8.66 -4.75 -15.11
N TYR A 39 9.41 -3.89 -14.40
CA TYR A 39 8.95 -2.60 -13.88
C TYR A 39 8.73 -1.53 -14.97
N GLY A 40 9.37 -1.65 -16.14
CA GLY A 40 9.28 -0.64 -17.20
C GLY A 40 7.86 -0.32 -17.70
N ALA A 41 6.88 -1.19 -17.41
CA ALA A 41 5.46 -0.95 -17.67
C ALA A 41 4.75 -0.11 -16.59
N LEU A 42 5.26 -0.08 -15.36
CA LEU A 42 4.71 0.67 -14.23
C LEU A 42 5.35 2.03 -14.00
N ALA A 43 6.59 2.26 -14.43
CA ALA A 43 7.18 3.61 -14.42
C ALA A 43 6.29 4.63 -15.18
N ALA A 44 5.49 4.15 -16.14
CA ALA A 44 4.50 4.97 -16.85
C ALA A 44 3.24 5.31 -16.04
N PHE A 45 2.96 4.65 -14.90
CA PHE A 45 1.72 4.85 -14.14
C PHE A 45 1.73 6.10 -13.27
N PRO A 46 2.74 6.35 -12.40
CA PRO A 46 2.84 7.62 -11.68
C PRO A 46 3.01 8.80 -12.63
N ASP A 47 3.84 8.67 -13.68
CA ASP A 47 4.05 9.73 -14.68
C ASP A 47 2.79 10.06 -15.51
N ALA A 48 1.83 9.12 -15.59
CA ALA A 48 0.54 9.32 -16.25
C ALA A 48 -0.54 9.84 -15.31
N LEU A 49 -0.29 9.94 -14.00
CA LEU A 49 -1.29 10.35 -13.01
C LEU A 49 -0.82 11.55 -12.18
N LEU A 50 0.49 11.77 -12.06
CA LEU A 50 1.11 12.81 -11.23
C LEU A 50 2.11 13.64 -12.03
N ASP A 51 2.22 14.92 -11.70
CA ASP A 51 3.28 15.79 -12.17
C ASP A 51 4.59 15.56 -11.39
N ALA A 52 5.66 16.24 -11.79
CA ALA A 52 6.96 16.13 -11.13
C ALA A 52 6.99 16.60 -9.66
N ASN A 53 5.91 17.21 -9.16
CA ASN A 53 5.75 17.63 -7.77
C ASN A 53 4.83 16.68 -6.98
N GLY A 54 4.31 15.61 -7.61
CA GLY A 54 3.38 14.68 -7.00
C GLY A 54 1.93 15.15 -6.98
N ASN A 55 1.56 16.16 -7.79
CA ASN A 55 0.17 16.61 -7.93
C ASN A 55 -0.53 15.85 -9.07
N PRO A 56 -1.84 15.55 -8.97
CA PRO A 56 -2.58 14.92 -10.06
C PRO A 56 -2.48 15.68 -11.40
N ILE A 57 -2.30 14.97 -12.51
CA ILE A 57 -2.34 15.58 -13.85
C ILE A 57 -3.79 15.76 -14.32
N ALA A 58 -4.05 16.86 -15.04
CA ALA A 58 -5.40 17.34 -15.36
C ALA A 58 -6.27 16.43 -16.25
N THR A 59 -5.78 15.28 -16.71
CA THR A 59 -6.61 14.31 -17.44
C THR A 59 -7.49 13.48 -16.54
N ASP A 60 -7.10 13.33 -15.26
CA ASP A 60 -7.88 12.65 -14.24
C ASP A 60 -8.38 13.66 -13.21
N ASP A 61 -9.66 13.56 -12.89
CA ASP A 61 -10.30 14.44 -11.92
C ASP A 61 -10.09 13.88 -10.51
N ILE A 62 -9.85 14.79 -9.56
CA ILE A 62 -9.81 14.44 -8.14
C ILE A 62 -11.20 14.00 -7.71
N GLY A 63 -11.31 12.76 -7.27
CA GLY A 63 -12.56 12.12 -6.89
C GLY A 63 -13.34 12.95 -5.88
N GLN A 64 -14.60 13.18 -6.18
CA GLN A 64 -15.56 13.88 -5.34
C GLN A 64 -16.62 12.89 -4.81
N PRO A 65 -17.45 13.28 -3.83
CA PRO A 65 -18.37 12.36 -3.16
C PRO A 65 -19.24 11.49 -4.08
N ASP A 66 -19.63 12.02 -5.24
CA ASP A 66 -20.42 11.28 -6.24
C ASP A 66 -19.61 10.16 -6.92
N ASN A 67 -18.32 10.38 -7.19
CA ASN A 67 -17.40 9.35 -7.72
C ASN A 67 -17.21 8.20 -6.71
N PHE A 68 -17.09 8.53 -5.41
CA PHE A 68 -17.03 7.52 -4.34
C PHE A 68 -18.33 6.72 -4.23
N ALA A 69 -19.49 7.38 -4.38
CA ALA A 69 -20.78 6.69 -4.37
C ALA A 69 -20.92 5.73 -5.58
N ALA A 70 -20.41 6.13 -6.75
CA ALA A 70 -20.35 5.28 -7.92
C ALA A 70 -19.42 4.06 -7.70
N ALA A 71 -18.22 4.27 -7.12
CA ALA A 71 -17.30 3.19 -6.77
C ALA A 71 -17.89 2.23 -5.73
N GLU A 72 -18.54 2.76 -4.69
CA GLU A 72 -19.22 1.97 -3.65
C GLU A 72 -20.35 1.11 -4.24
N ALA A 73 -21.11 1.66 -5.20
CA ALA A 73 -22.16 0.91 -5.90
C ALA A 73 -21.61 -0.18 -6.83
N ALA A 74 -20.43 0.02 -7.41
CA ALA A 74 -19.74 -0.96 -8.23
C ALA A 74 -19.08 -2.08 -7.40
N ALA A 75 -18.73 -1.81 -6.15
CA ALA A 75 -18.08 -2.74 -5.22
C ALA A 75 -19.10 -3.69 -4.55
N PRO A 76 -19.15 -5.00 -4.90
CA PRO A 76 -20.20 -5.93 -4.41
C PRO A 76 -20.24 -6.14 -2.89
N THR A 77 -19.14 -5.79 -2.21
CA THR A 77 -18.99 -5.90 -0.75
C THR A 77 -18.76 -4.55 -0.07
N GLY A 78 -18.91 -3.43 -0.79
CA GLY A 78 -18.51 -2.10 -0.33
C GLY A 78 -17.00 -1.94 -0.20
N LYS A 79 -16.22 -2.85 -0.82
CA LYS A 79 -14.76 -2.87 -0.85
C LYS A 79 -14.23 -3.13 -2.25
N THR A 80 -13.13 -2.46 -2.58
CA THR A 80 -12.35 -2.62 -3.81
C THR A 80 -10.86 -2.69 -3.46
N SER A 81 -10.09 -3.47 -4.21
CA SER A 81 -8.64 -3.59 -4.04
C SER A 81 -7.96 -2.92 -5.22
N TYR A 82 -7.11 -1.94 -4.94
CA TYR A 82 -6.29 -1.26 -5.94
C TYR A 82 -4.87 -1.82 -5.86
N THR A 83 -4.24 -2.09 -7.01
CA THR A 83 -2.88 -2.62 -7.07
C THR A 83 -1.98 -1.79 -7.97
N GLY A 84 -0.70 -1.73 -7.64
CA GLY A 84 0.27 -0.95 -8.38
C GLY A 84 1.62 -0.95 -7.66
N ALA A 85 2.28 0.21 -7.60
CA ALA A 85 3.64 0.29 -7.08
C ALA A 85 3.99 1.60 -6.41
N ILE A 86 5.07 1.52 -5.64
CA ILE A 86 5.85 2.63 -5.07
C ILE A 86 7.15 2.73 -5.86
N LEU A 87 7.57 3.96 -6.15
CA LEU A 87 8.86 4.27 -6.76
C LEU A 87 9.58 5.32 -5.94
N THR A 88 10.85 5.07 -5.65
CA THR A 88 11.73 6.04 -4.99
C THR A 88 13.18 5.80 -5.43
N GLU A 89 14.07 6.70 -5.04
CA GLU A 89 15.49 6.66 -5.33
C GLU A 89 16.29 6.90 -4.05
N THR A 90 17.38 6.16 -3.84
CA THR A 90 18.25 6.38 -2.69
C THR A 90 19.08 7.66 -2.87
N ILE A 91 19.20 8.48 -1.84
CA ILE A 91 20.06 9.67 -1.87
C ILE A 91 21.53 9.25 -1.89
N SER A 92 22.24 9.59 -2.96
CA SER A 92 23.69 9.33 -3.05
C SER A 92 24.46 10.14 -2.01
N THR A 93 25.21 9.45 -1.15
CA THR A 93 26.06 10.09 -0.13
C THR A 93 27.50 10.30 -0.58
N GLY A 94 27.88 9.84 -1.77
CA GLY A 94 29.21 9.99 -2.34
C GLY A 94 29.48 9.12 -3.57
N SER A 95 30.70 9.19 -4.11
CA SER A 95 31.08 8.44 -5.33
C SER A 95 31.08 6.92 -5.18
N ASP A 96 31.16 6.44 -3.94
CA ASP A 96 31.22 5.01 -3.61
C ASP A 96 29.84 4.46 -3.20
N ASP A 97 28.81 5.31 -3.19
CA ASP A 97 27.42 5.01 -2.83
C ASP A 97 26.49 5.72 -3.83
N PRO A 98 26.44 5.20 -5.08
CA PRO A 98 25.64 5.81 -6.12
C PRO A 98 24.15 5.68 -5.80
N SER A 99 23.40 6.63 -6.33
CA SER A 99 21.94 6.60 -6.35
C SER A 99 21.43 5.30 -6.98
N ARG A 100 20.39 4.70 -6.41
CA ARG A 100 19.74 3.47 -6.87
C ARG A 100 18.23 3.64 -6.84
N LEU A 101 17.57 3.34 -7.95
CA LEU A 101 16.12 3.27 -7.99
C LEU A 101 15.61 2.03 -7.23
N LEU A 102 14.51 2.22 -6.51
CA LEU A 102 13.80 1.18 -5.77
C LEU A 102 12.33 1.16 -6.21
N VAL A 103 11.86 0.01 -6.69
CA VAL A 103 10.44 -0.28 -6.84
C VAL A 103 9.95 -1.13 -5.67
N GLY A 104 8.72 -0.90 -5.21
CA GLY A 104 7.95 -1.88 -4.42
C GLY A 104 6.55 -2.07 -4.97
N GLN A 105 5.98 -3.27 -4.80
CA GLN A 105 4.57 -3.53 -5.08
C GLN A 105 3.69 -2.94 -3.96
N LEU A 106 2.57 -2.33 -4.34
CA LEU A 106 1.59 -1.73 -3.42
C LEU A 106 0.19 -2.28 -3.71
N GLN A 107 -0.55 -2.63 -2.65
CA GLN A 107 -1.98 -2.91 -2.70
C GLN A 107 -2.70 -2.07 -1.64
N LEU A 108 -3.79 -1.42 -2.04
CA LEU A 108 -4.69 -0.68 -1.17
C LEU A 108 -6.10 -1.29 -1.21
N ASP A 109 -6.51 -1.92 -0.13
CA ASP A 109 -7.87 -2.40 0.07
C ASP A 109 -8.72 -1.25 0.64
N VAL A 110 -9.59 -0.68 -0.19
CA VAL A 110 -10.45 0.44 0.17
C VAL A 110 -11.83 -0.07 0.54
N ALA A 111 -12.31 0.29 1.73
CA ALA A 111 -13.67 0.03 2.17
C ALA A 111 -14.46 1.34 2.18
N PHE A 112 -15.20 1.60 1.10
CA PHE A 112 -16.02 2.81 0.96
C PHE A 112 -17.06 2.91 2.07
N SER A 113 -17.70 1.80 2.46
CA SER A 113 -18.74 1.81 3.51
C SER A 113 -18.27 2.30 4.90
N THR A 114 -16.97 2.27 5.17
CA THR A 114 -16.38 2.69 6.45
C THR A 114 -15.34 3.79 6.31
N ASP A 115 -15.10 4.27 5.09
CA ASP A 115 -14.07 5.25 4.74
C ASP A 115 -12.67 4.87 5.27
N THR A 116 -12.30 3.59 5.13
CA THR A 116 -11.01 3.05 5.60
C THR A 116 -10.20 2.42 4.47
N ILE A 117 -8.87 2.47 4.61
CA ILE A 117 -7.90 1.83 3.70
C ILE A 117 -7.02 0.89 4.51
N THR A 118 -6.81 -0.32 4.01
CA THR A 118 -5.74 -1.22 4.48
C THR A 118 -4.71 -1.35 3.38
N GLY A 119 -3.45 -1.05 3.69
CA GLY A 119 -2.36 -1.03 2.72
C GLY A 119 -1.36 -2.12 2.99
N TYR A 120 -0.83 -2.67 1.91
CA TYR A 120 0.24 -3.66 1.91
C TYR A 120 1.30 -3.18 0.93
N ALA A 121 2.57 -3.22 1.33
CA ALA A 121 3.69 -3.01 0.42
C ALA A 121 4.76 -4.08 0.60
N GLY A 122 5.38 -4.53 -0.49
CA GLY A 122 6.33 -5.63 -0.47
C GLY A 122 6.98 -5.84 -1.83
N ASN A 123 7.71 -6.94 -1.99
CA ASN A 123 8.42 -7.27 -3.24
C ASN A 123 9.27 -6.09 -3.73
N PHE A 124 10.10 -5.55 -2.84
CA PHE A 124 10.95 -4.40 -3.16
C PHE A 124 12.18 -4.87 -3.93
N ILE A 125 12.52 -4.19 -5.02
CA ILE A 125 13.63 -4.56 -5.91
C ILE A 125 14.38 -3.29 -6.31
N TYR A 126 15.69 -3.28 -6.10
CA TYR A 126 16.57 -2.21 -6.59
C TYR A 126 16.85 -2.40 -8.10
N GLU A 127 17.28 -1.34 -8.78
CA GLU A 127 17.59 -1.36 -10.23
C GLU A 127 18.66 -2.38 -10.66
N ASP A 128 19.51 -2.84 -9.74
CA ASP A 128 20.48 -3.91 -9.97
C ASP A 128 19.94 -5.32 -9.66
N ASN A 129 18.62 -5.45 -9.46
CA ASN A 129 17.88 -6.67 -9.12
C ASN A 129 18.17 -7.24 -7.72
N GLU A 130 18.69 -6.43 -6.80
CA GLU A 130 18.68 -6.82 -5.39
C GLU A 130 17.26 -6.71 -4.82
N ALA A 131 16.65 -7.86 -4.53
CA ALA A 131 15.32 -7.96 -3.94
C ALA A 131 15.37 -7.97 -2.41
N LEU A 132 14.45 -7.25 -1.77
CA LEU A 132 14.23 -7.29 -0.33
C LEU A 132 13.03 -8.19 -0.02
N ASP A 133 13.23 -9.08 0.95
CA ASP A 133 12.19 -9.93 1.50
C ASP A 133 11.45 -9.19 2.63
N GLY A 134 10.12 -9.32 2.66
CA GLY A 134 9.29 -8.78 3.73
C GLY A 134 8.03 -8.12 3.22
N THR A 135 7.23 -7.63 4.16
CA THR A 135 5.96 -6.95 3.86
C THR A 135 5.70 -5.89 4.92
N LEU A 136 5.31 -4.70 4.47
CA LEU A 136 4.83 -3.60 5.29
C LEU A 136 3.31 -3.60 5.23
N ILE A 137 2.68 -3.34 6.38
CA ILE A 137 1.23 -3.32 6.51
C ILE A 137 0.84 -2.06 7.27
N GLY A 138 -0.23 -1.41 6.84
CA GLY A 138 -0.76 -0.21 7.49
C GLY A 138 -2.27 -0.08 7.32
N ASN A 139 -2.87 0.74 8.17
CA ASN A 139 -4.28 1.09 8.07
C ASN A 139 -4.42 2.62 8.14
N GLY A 140 -5.36 3.16 7.37
CA GLY A 140 -5.67 4.57 7.32
C GLY A 140 -7.17 4.81 7.17
N GLY A 141 -7.57 6.06 7.33
CA GLY A 141 -8.87 6.57 6.91
C GLY A 141 -8.70 7.54 5.76
N PHE A 142 -9.78 7.84 5.05
CA PHE A 142 -9.80 8.89 4.04
C PHE A 142 -11.04 9.77 4.16
N VAL A 143 -10.96 10.98 3.60
CA VAL A 143 -12.11 11.85 3.40
C VAL A 143 -12.60 11.72 1.96
N ARG A 144 -13.91 11.84 1.74
CA ARG A 144 -14.49 11.82 0.37
C ARG A 144 -14.51 13.20 -0.30
N VAL A 145 -14.32 14.27 0.49
CA VAL A 145 -14.27 15.65 0.01
C VAL A 145 -12.83 16.10 0.10
N SER A 146 -12.19 16.25 -1.05
CA SER A 146 -10.92 16.92 -1.17
C SER A 146 -11.15 18.44 -1.20
N GLU A 147 -10.57 19.17 -0.24
CA GLU A 147 -10.76 20.61 -0.12
C GLU A 147 -9.89 21.35 -1.15
N GLN A 148 -10.52 22.06 -2.08
CA GLN A 148 -9.84 22.98 -3.00
C GLN A 148 -9.19 24.13 -2.24
N ASP A 149 -7.97 24.51 -2.64
CA ASP A 149 -7.30 25.68 -2.09
C ASP A 149 -8.09 26.95 -2.44
N PRO A 150 -8.40 27.82 -1.46
CA PRO A 150 -9.19 29.04 -1.72
C PRO A 150 -8.48 30.06 -2.62
N ASP A 151 -7.15 30.00 -2.69
CA ASP A 151 -6.30 30.92 -3.45
C ASP A 151 -5.83 30.30 -4.79
N ASP A 152 -5.99 28.98 -4.97
CA ASP A 152 -5.64 28.27 -6.21
C ASP A 152 -6.67 27.17 -6.57
N ALA A 153 -7.45 27.41 -7.61
CA ALA A 153 -8.50 26.49 -8.06
C ALA A 153 -7.96 25.16 -8.62
N ASP A 154 -6.67 25.09 -8.94
CA ASP A 154 -6.04 23.89 -9.47
C ASP A 154 -5.39 23.06 -8.36
N VAL A 155 -5.42 23.52 -7.09
CA VAL A 155 -4.82 22.83 -5.94
C VAL A 155 -5.90 22.30 -5.03
N PHE A 156 -5.70 21.07 -4.56
CA PHE A 156 -6.64 20.33 -3.75
C PHE A 156 -5.91 19.61 -2.62
N SER A 157 -6.57 19.45 -1.48
CA SER A 157 -6.03 18.68 -0.35
C SER A 157 -6.11 17.18 -0.62
N PRO A 158 -5.12 16.38 -0.22
CA PRO A 158 -5.18 14.92 -0.38
C PRO A 158 -6.34 14.32 0.40
N HIS A 159 -6.90 13.21 -0.10
CA HIS A 159 -7.99 12.49 0.58
C HIS A 159 -7.49 11.75 1.82
N PHE A 160 -6.21 11.42 1.88
CA PHE A 160 -5.56 10.88 3.07
C PHE A 160 -4.13 11.38 3.18
N THR A 161 -3.70 11.63 4.41
CA THR A 161 -2.32 11.94 4.76
C THR A 161 -1.82 10.91 5.76
N ASP A 162 -0.50 10.67 5.76
CA ASP A 162 0.19 9.89 6.78
C ASP A 162 -0.35 8.47 6.99
N MET A 163 -0.82 7.82 5.91
CA MET A 163 -1.11 6.39 5.96
C MET A 163 0.23 5.63 6.03
N THR A 164 0.63 5.29 7.25
CA THR A 164 1.91 4.61 7.52
C THR A 164 1.78 3.09 7.35
N LEU A 165 2.55 2.54 6.42
CA LEU A 165 2.83 1.11 6.30
C LEU A 165 4.10 0.80 7.09
N THR A 166 4.08 -0.24 7.93
CA THR A 166 5.25 -0.61 8.74
C THR A 166 5.52 -2.09 8.65
N GLY A 167 6.80 -2.46 8.61
CA GLY A 167 7.22 -3.85 8.51
C GLY A 167 8.72 -4.02 8.66
N ALA A 168 9.15 -5.28 8.67
CA ALA A 168 10.56 -5.63 8.59
C ALA A 168 10.88 -6.03 7.14
N LEU A 169 11.99 -5.49 6.62
CA LEU A 169 12.58 -5.89 5.35
C LEU A 169 13.95 -6.51 5.59
N SER A 170 14.32 -7.50 4.79
CA SER A 170 15.65 -8.12 4.83
C SER A 170 16.24 -8.22 3.43
N GLY A 171 17.53 -7.89 3.32
CA GLY A 171 18.27 -7.97 2.06
C GLY A 171 19.06 -9.27 1.89
N PRO A 172 19.55 -9.54 0.67
CA PRO A 172 20.25 -10.78 0.34
C PRO A 172 21.64 -10.87 1.01
N ASN A 173 22.22 -9.76 1.48
CA ASN A 173 23.53 -9.74 2.13
C ASN A 173 23.44 -9.65 3.66
N GLY A 174 22.26 -9.92 4.23
CA GLY A 174 22.02 -9.92 5.67
C GLY A 174 21.61 -8.56 6.25
N GLU A 175 21.24 -7.62 5.39
CA GLU A 175 20.61 -6.36 5.79
C GLU A 175 19.26 -6.64 6.46
N ALA A 176 18.91 -5.80 7.44
CA ALA A 176 17.64 -5.85 8.13
C ALA A 176 17.18 -4.43 8.46
N TYR A 177 16.01 -4.05 7.94
CA TYR A 177 15.43 -2.73 8.07
C TYR A 177 14.10 -2.80 8.83
N ASN A 178 13.89 -1.87 9.75
CA ASN A 178 12.56 -1.59 10.28
C ASN A 178 11.97 -0.48 9.42
N ALA A 179 11.30 -0.88 8.34
CA ALA A 179 10.86 0.03 7.31
C ALA A 179 9.50 0.64 7.63
N ASN A 180 9.37 1.92 7.30
CA ASN A 180 8.15 2.70 7.31
C ASN A 180 7.98 3.35 5.94
N ILE A 181 6.76 3.31 5.41
CA ILE A 181 6.38 4.10 4.24
C ILE A 181 5.13 4.89 4.59
N ALA A 182 5.24 6.22 4.59
CA ALA A 182 4.11 7.12 4.79
C ALA A 182 3.53 7.52 3.43
N LEU A 183 2.25 7.19 3.20
CA LEU A 183 1.54 7.51 1.98
C LEU A 183 0.62 8.72 2.18
N THR A 184 0.68 9.66 1.24
CA THR A 184 -0.27 10.76 1.11
C THR A 184 -0.80 10.75 -0.32
N GLY A 185 -2.12 10.75 -0.50
CA GLY A 185 -2.66 10.53 -1.85
C GLY A 185 -4.07 11.02 -2.10
N TYR A 186 -4.40 10.93 -3.39
CA TYR A 186 -5.65 11.33 -3.99
C TYR A 186 -6.33 10.09 -4.58
N PHE A 187 -7.63 10.01 -4.39
CA PHE A 187 -8.52 9.19 -5.19
C PHE A 187 -8.81 9.94 -6.49
N LEU A 188 -8.65 9.27 -7.62
CA LEU A 188 -8.78 9.84 -8.95
C LEU A 188 -9.90 9.11 -9.71
N ALA A 189 -10.59 9.84 -10.58
CA ALA A 189 -11.62 9.30 -11.44
C ALA A 189 -11.42 9.86 -12.87
N ASP A 190 -11.79 9.09 -13.89
CA ASP A 190 -11.70 9.53 -15.30
C ASP A 190 -12.41 10.89 -15.52
N GLY A 191 -11.63 11.95 -15.72
CA GLY A 191 -12.13 13.32 -15.89
C GLY A 191 -12.86 13.55 -17.23
N ALA A 192 -12.80 12.59 -18.16
CA ALA A 192 -13.61 12.63 -19.39
C ALA A 192 -15.07 12.21 -19.14
N VAL A 193 -15.39 11.62 -17.99
CA VAL A 193 -16.71 11.07 -17.67
C VAL A 193 -17.22 11.66 -16.35
N ALA A 194 -18.24 12.50 -16.44
CA ALA A 194 -18.76 13.32 -15.32
C ALA A 194 -19.27 12.56 -14.07
N ASP A 195 -19.27 11.24 -14.06
CA ASP A 195 -19.70 10.38 -12.94
C ASP A 195 -18.86 9.08 -12.90
N SER A 196 -17.62 9.12 -13.40
CA SER A 196 -16.73 7.95 -13.33
C SER A 196 -16.53 7.53 -11.87
N PRO A 197 -16.56 6.22 -11.56
CA PRO A 197 -16.13 5.78 -10.24
C PRO A 197 -14.65 6.12 -10.06
N VAL A 198 -14.21 6.17 -8.81
CA VAL A 198 -12.76 6.17 -8.55
C VAL A 198 -12.16 4.87 -9.11
N ASP A 199 -11.24 5.01 -10.06
CA ASP A 199 -10.54 3.90 -10.71
C ASP A 199 -9.05 3.84 -10.35
N SER A 200 -8.52 4.90 -9.73
CA SER A 200 -7.11 5.00 -9.41
C SER A 200 -6.86 5.80 -8.14
N ILE A 201 -5.71 5.52 -7.51
CA ILE A 201 -5.23 6.24 -6.33
C ILE A 201 -3.74 6.51 -6.55
N ALA A 202 -3.33 7.76 -6.42
CA ALA A 202 -1.95 8.16 -6.63
C ALA A 202 -1.52 9.26 -5.65
N GLY A 203 -0.22 9.36 -5.41
CA GLY A 203 0.35 10.42 -4.59
C GLY A 203 1.82 10.19 -4.25
N ILE A 204 2.22 10.71 -3.09
CA ILE A 204 3.60 10.66 -2.62
C ILE A 204 3.82 9.54 -1.59
N ALA A 205 5.01 8.97 -1.62
CA ALA A 205 5.48 7.94 -0.70
C ALA A 205 6.78 8.39 -0.04
N ASP A 206 6.74 8.64 1.26
CA ASP A 206 7.94 8.94 2.06
C ASP A 206 8.47 7.62 2.65
N VAL A 207 9.67 7.21 2.22
CA VAL A 207 10.25 5.89 2.51
C VAL A 207 11.38 6.05 3.52
N ASP A 208 11.23 5.40 4.69
CA ASP A 208 12.21 5.41 5.77
C ASP A 208 12.58 3.97 6.16
N PHE A 209 13.81 3.55 5.89
CA PHE A 209 14.33 2.23 6.29
C PHE A 209 15.00 2.25 7.68
N GLY A 210 14.81 3.35 8.43
CA GLY A 210 15.37 3.61 9.73
C GLY A 210 16.82 4.11 9.65
N SER A 211 17.39 4.47 10.79
CA SER A 211 18.71 5.11 10.91
C SER A 211 19.91 4.27 10.40
N THR A 212 19.70 3.00 10.07
CA THR A 212 20.72 2.10 9.53
C THR A 212 20.47 1.73 8.06
N GLY A 213 19.34 2.14 7.50
CA GLY A 213 19.02 1.96 6.09
C GLY A 213 19.55 3.11 5.23
N PRO A 214 19.46 2.97 3.89
CA PRO A 214 19.70 4.08 2.99
C PRO A 214 18.68 5.21 3.20
N GLU A 215 19.10 6.43 2.93
CA GLU A 215 18.20 7.58 2.83
C GLU A 215 17.57 7.61 1.44
N PHE A 216 16.32 8.05 1.33
CA PHE A 216 15.57 8.10 0.09
C PHE A 216 15.10 9.52 -0.23
N ASP A 217 15.05 9.84 -1.52
CA ASP A 217 14.30 10.98 -2.01
C ASP A 217 12.79 10.70 -1.86
N LEU A 218 11.98 11.77 -1.88
CA LEU A 218 10.53 11.63 -1.83
C LEU A 218 10.06 10.80 -3.03
N GLY A 219 9.42 9.67 -2.73
CA GLY A 219 8.89 8.77 -3.73
C GLY A 219 7.47 9.12 -4.16
N VAL A 220 6.98 8.36 -5.13
CA VAL A 220 5.60 8.41 -5.63
C VAL A 220 4.98 7.02 -5.60
N PHE A 221 3.65 6.97 -5.60
CA PHE A 221 2.93 5.73 -5.79
C PHE A 221 1.71 5.94 -6.68
N ALA A 222 1.29 4.85 -7.33
CA ALA A 222 0.04 4.78 -8.07
C ALA A 222 -0.51 3.36 -8.01
N VAL A 223 -1.82 3.23 -7.87
CA VAL A 223 -2.56 1.96 -7.88
C VAL A 223 -3.89 2.12 -8.62
N THR A 224 -4.35 1.05 -9.27
CA THR A 224 -5.63 1.01 -10.02
C THR A 224 -6.44 -0.23 -9.63
N ASP A 225 -7.78 -0.18 -9.79
CA ASP A 225 -8.69 -1.30 -9.47
C ASP A 225 -8.82 -2.38 -10.56
#